data_AF-A0A848VWU1-F1
#
_entry.id   AF-A0A848VWU1-F1
#
_cell.length_a   1.000
_cell.length_b   1.000
_cell.length_c   1.000
_cell.angle_alpha   90.00
_cell.angle_beta   90.00
_cell.angle_gamma   90.00
#
_symmetry.space_group_name_H-M   'P 1'
#
loop_
_entity.id
_entity.type
_entity.pdbx_description
1 polymer ?
#
loop_
_entity_poly.entity_id
_entity_poly.type
_entity_poly.pdbx_seq_one_letter_code
_entity_poly.pdbx_strand_id
1 'polypeptide(L)' 'MSDQQCEIMGLVGFIVAGIIFILVGMRDGDALVAIGSVVWTLACVLWLIPHMRGKDRG' A
#
# COMPACT_ATOMS: atom_id res chain seq x y z
N MET A 1 -18.63 1.58 -12.05
CA MET A 1 -17.55 1.34 -11.08
C MET A 1 -17.64 2.47 -10.06
N SER A 2 -17.80 2.14 -8.78
CA SER A 2 -17.78 3.18 -7.73
C SER A 2 -16.34 3.59 -7.47
N ASP A 3 -16.09 4.88 -7.23
CA ASP A 3 -14.74 5.42 -6.99
C ASP A 3 -14.01 4.66 -5.87
N GLN A 4 -14.74 4.18 -4.86
CA GLN A 4 -14.21 3.33 -3.79
C GLN A 4 -13.59 2.02 -4.30
N GLN A 5 -14.19 1.38 -5.30
CA GLN A 5 -13.66 0.14 -5.87
C GLN A 5 -12.36 0.40 -6.63
N CYS A 6 -12.24 1.55 -7.32
CA CYS A 6 -11.00 1.95 -7.98
C CYS A 6 -9.89 2.25 -6.96
N GLU A 7 -10.21 2.92 -5.85
CA GLU A 7 -9.25 3.18 -4.77
C GLU A 7 -8.74 1.88 -4.14
N ILE A 8 -9.65 0.94 -3.82
CA ILE A 8 -9.29 -0.37 -3.25
C ILE A 8 -8.46 -1.18 -4.25
N MET A 9 -8.82 -1.17 -5.54
CA MET A 9 -8.07 -1.88 -6.58
C MET A 9 -6.66 -1.29 -6.76
N GLY A 10 -6.52 0.04 -6.68
CA GLY A 10 -5.23 0.73 -6.67
C GLY A 10 -4.39 0.38 -5.45
N LEU A 11 -5.00 0.33 -4.26
CA LEU A 11 -4.37 -0.07 -3.01
C LEU A 11 -3.86 -1.51 -3.03
N VAL A 12 -4.64 -2.43 -3.59
CA VAL A 12 -4.19 -3.82 -3.81
C VAL A 12 -2.98 -3.87 -4.74
N GLY A 13 -3.00 -3.11 -5.84
CA GLY A 13 -1.86 -2.99 -6.75
C GLY A 13 -0.60 -2.43 -6.07
N PHE A 14 -0.76 -1.42 -5.21
CA PHE A 14 0.33 -0.83 -4.42
C PHE A 14 0.92 -1.80 -3.40
N ILE A 15 0.09 -2.60 -2.73
CA ILE A 15 0.56 -3.65 -1.80
C ILE A 15 1.40 -4.69 -2.56
N VAL A 16 0.94 -5.13 -3.73
CA VAL A 16 1.69 -6.08 -4.57
C VAL A 16 3.02 -5.49 -5.03
N ALA A 17 3.04 -4.23 -5.46
CA ALA A 17 4.27 -3.54 -5.82
C ALA A 17 5.24 -3.43 -4.63
N GLY A 18 4.74 -3.11 -3.44
CA GLY A 18 5.53 -3.06 -2.21
C GLY A 18 6.18 -4.41 -1.88
N ILE A 19 5.46 -5.53 -2.01
CA ILE A 19 6.00 -6.88 -1.79
C ILE A 19 7.13 -7.19 -2.79
N ILE A 20 6.95 -6.85 -4.07
CA ILE A 20 7.98 -7.06 -5.10
C ILE A 20 9.24 -6.23 -4.79
N PHE A 21 9.07 -4.97 -4.40
CA PHE A 21 10.20 -4.11 -4.04
C PHE A 21 10.93 -4.56 -2.77
N ILE A 22 10.22 -5.12 -1.78
CA ILE A 22 10.86 -5.74 -0.60
C ILE A 22 11.71 -6.93 -1.03
N LEU A 23 11.19 -7.81 -1.88
CA LEU A 23 11.93 -8.98 -2.38
C LEU A 23 13.17 -8.57 -3.21
N VAL A 24 13.05 -7.54 -4.03
CA VAL A 24 14.18 -6.97 -4.79
C VAL A 24 15.21 -6.36 -3.84
N GLY A 25 14.78 -5.54 -2.88
CA GLY A 25 15.68 -4.93 -1.89
C GLY A 25 16.41 -5.96 -1.03
N MET A 26 15.76 -7.07 -0.66
CA MET A 26 16.41 -8.19 0.02
C MET A 26 17.42 -8.91 -0.87
N ARG A 27 17.16 -9.01 -2.17
CA ARG A 27 18.05 -9.67 -3.14
C ARG A 27 19.30 -8.84 -3.41
N ASP A 28 19.16 -7.53 -3.54
CA ASP A 28 20.27 -6.61 -3.80
C ASP A 28 21.01 -6.17 -2.52
N GLY A 29 20.50 -6.52 -1.34
CA GLY A 29 21.07 -6.12 -0.05
C GLY A 29 20.83 -4.65 0.30
N ASP A 30 19.98 -3.97 -0.47
CA ASP A 30 19.63 -2.57 -0.30
C ASP A 30 18.57 -2.40 0.79
N ALA A 31 19.05 -2.29 2.03
CA ALA A 31 18.22 -1.98 3.19
C ALA A 31 17.37 -0.71 2.99
N LEU A 32 17.85 0.25 2.19
CA LEU A 32 17.13 1.48 1.87
C LEU A 32 15.86 1.22 1.06
N VAL A 33 15.91 0.27 0.10
CA VAL A 33 14.76 -0.14 -0.72
C VAL A 33 13.74 -0.90 0.13
N ALA A 34 14.23 -1.76 1.02
CA ALA A 34 13.38 -2.50 1.96
C ALA A 34 12.63 -1.55 2.91
N ILE A 35 13.34 -0.60 3.55
CA ILE A 35 12.75 0.39 4.45
C ILE A 35 11.78 1.31 3.71
N GLY A 36 12.17 1.79 2.52
CA GLY A 36 11.29 2.62 1.67
C GLY A 36 9.97 1.92 1.34
N SER A 37 10.03 0.62 1.03
CA SER A 37 8.84 -0.18 0.72
C SER A 37 7.94 -0.42 1.94
N VAL A 38 8.53 -0.59 3.14
CA VAL A 38 7.76 -0.71 4.39
C VAL A 38 7.02 0.60 4.70
N VAL A 39 7.72 1.75 4.63
CA VAL A 39 7.11 3.07 4.85
C VAL A 39 6.01 3.33 3.82
N TRP A 40 6.23 2.96 2.56
CA TRP A 40 5.25 3.09 1.50
C TRP A 40 4.00 2.26 1.74
N THR A 41 4.16 1.00 2.14
CA THR A 41 3.05 0.10 2.48
C THR A 41 2.24 0.65 3.65
N LEU A 42 2.91 1.19 4.69
CA LEU A 42 2.24 1.82 5.83
C LEU A 42 1.47 3.08 5.42
N ALA A 43 2.02 3.91 4.52
CA ALA A 43 1.33 5.08 4.00
C ALA A 43 0.06 4.68 3.23
N CYS A 44 0.14 3.64 2.39
CA CYS A 44 -1.03 3.08 1.70
C CYS A 44 -2.11 2.59 2.69
N VAL A 45 -1.72 1.88 3.75
CA VAL A 45 -2.65 1.41 4.78
C VAL A 45 -3.27 2.57 5.57
N LEU A 46 -2.48 3.57 5.95
CA LEU A 46 -2.98 4.77 6.64
C LEU A 46 -3.97 5.56 5.78
N TRP A 47 -3.78 5.55 4.46
CA TRP A 47 -4.70 6.19 3.52
C TRP A 47 -5.99 5.40 3.30
N LEU A 48 -5.92 4.06 3.43
CA LEU A 48 -7.09 3.17 3.39
C LEU A 48 -8.02 3.35 4.61
N ILE A 49 -7.47 3.62 5.80
CA ILE A 49 -8.24 3.76 7.06
C ILE A 49 -9.36 4.83 6.99
N PRO A 50 -9.11 6.10 6.59
CA PRO A 50 -10.17 7.09 6.47
C PRO A 50 -11.19 6.73 5.37
N HIS A 51 -10.75 6.08 4.30
CA HIS A 51 -11.65 5.64 3.23
C HIS A 51 -12.61 4.54 3.70
N MET A 52 -12.16 3.64 4.58
CA MET A 52 -13.02 2.63 5.21
C MET A 52 -13.91 3.22 6.32
N ARG A 53 -13.42 4.18 7.11
CA ARG A 53 -14.21 4.87 8.16
C ARG A 53 -15.25 5.84 7.62
N GLY A 54 -15.16 6.25 6.35
CA GLY A 54 -16.22 6.99 5.66
C GLY A 54 -17.52 6.20 5.46
N LYS A 55 -17.50 4.88 5.67
CA LYS A 55 -18.67 3.99 5.59
C LYS A 55 -19.43 3.85 6.93
N ASP A 56 -19.02 4.58 7.97
CA ASP A 56 -19.64 4.57 9.32
C ASP A 56 -20.08 5.97 9.80
N ARG A 57 -20.58 6.79 8.87
CA ARG A 57 -21.40 7.97 9.20
C ARG A 57 -22.79 7.82 8.59
N GLY A 58 -23.45 6.71 8.96
CA GLY A 58 -24.91 6.57 8.85
C GLY A 58 -25.58 7.25 10.02
#